data_AF-A0A8T4YJU2-F1
#
_entry.id   AF-A0A8T4YJU2-F1
#
_cell.length_a   1.000
_cell.length_b   1.000
_cell.length_c   1.000
_cell.angle_alpha   90.00
_cell.angle_beta   90.00
_cell.angle_gamma   90.00
#
_symmetry.space_group_name_H-M   'P 1'
#
loop_
_entity.id
_entity.type
_entity.pdbx_description
1 polymer ?
#
loop_
_entity_poly.entity_id
_entity_poly.type
_entity_poly.pdbx_seq_one_letter_code
_entity_poly.pdbx_strand_id
1 'polypeptide(L)' 'MCSSLWTEKYRPQTLDEIVNQSEIVSRMKKFVKERNIPHLLFVGPAGVGKTTTILALSRDLFGPSYRNFVMSLL' A
#
# COMPACT_ATOMS: atom_id res chain seq x y z
N MET A 1 -13.52 13.11 22.29
CA MET A 1 -13.87 12.73 20.90
C MET A 1 -12.66 13.00 20.03
N CYS A 2 -11.83 11.98 19.81
CA CYS A 2 -10.53 12.18 19.18
C CYS A 2 -10.73 12.45 17.68
N SER A 3 -10.52 13.70 17.28
CA SER A 3 -10.30 14.12 15.91
C SER A 3 -9.24 13.21 15.30
N SER A 4 -9.65 12.24 14.47
CA SER A 4 -8.73 11.34 13.79
C SER A 4 -7.66 12.16 13.08
N LEU A 5 -6.39 11.89 13.42
CA LEU A 5 -5.24 12.54 12.81
C LEU A 5 -5.41 12.53 11.29
N TRP A 6 -5.19 13.68 10.63
CA TRP A 6 -5.36 13.80 9.18
C TRP A 6 -4.57 12.74 8.43
N THR A 7 -3.42 12.34 8.97
CA THR A 7 -2.57 11.26 8.46
C THR A 7 -3.31 9.92 8.35
N GLU A 8 -4.22 9.62 9.26
CA GLU A 8 -5.01 8.38 9.24
C GLU A 8 -6.24 8.53 8.34
N LYS A 9 -6.85 9.72 8.34
CA LYS A 9 -8.04 10.04 7.54
C LYS A 9 -7.75 10.04 6.04
N TYR A 10 -6.59 10.55 5.64
CA TYR A 10 -6.16 10.62 4.24
C TYR A 10 -5.20 9.49 3.86
N ARG A 11 -5.10 8.42 4.65
CA ARG A 11 -4.22 7.29 4.35
C ARG A 11 -4.71 6.60 3.07
N PRO A 12 -3.91 6.57 1.98
CA PRO A 12 -4.26 5.92 0.72
C PRO A 12 -4.81 4.50 0.94
N GLN A 13 -5.97 4.23 0.36
CA GLN A 13 -6.61 2.91 0.42
C GLN A 13 -6.26 2.03 -0.77
N THR A 14 -5.99 2.65 -1.92
CA THR A 14 -5.74 2.01 -3.23
C THR A 14 -4.40 2.47 -3.79
N LEU A 15 -3.82 1.70 -4.74
CA LEU A 15 -2.57 2.10 -5.39
C LEU A 15 -2.68 3.42 -6.17
N ASP A 16 -3.89 3.77 -6.63
CA ASP A 16 -4.21 5.02 -7.34
C ASP A 16 -4.10 6.27 -6.47
N GLU A 17 -4.32 6.14 -5.15
CA GLU A 17 -4.25 7.25 -4.20
C GLU A 17 -2.81 7.58 -3.76
N ILE A 18 -1.82 6.81 -4.20
CA ILE A 18 -0.41 6.99 -3.83
C ILE A 18 0.21 8.09 -4.70
N VAL A 19 0.52 9.22 -4.06
CA VAL A 19 1.15 10.38 -4.70
C VAL A 19 2.68 10.24 -4.69
N ASN A 20 3.38 10.83 -5.68
CA ASN A 20 4.85 10.87 -5.82
C ASN A 20 5.58 9.58 -6.20
N GLN A 21 4.90 8.45 -6.41
CA GLN A 21 5.53 7.19 -6.82
C GLN A 21 4.93 6.60 -8.10
N SER A 22 4.68 7.44 -9.12
CA SER A 22 3.95 7.05 -10.33
C SER A 22 4.57 5.88 -11.10
N GLU A 23 5.90 5.83 -11.23
CA GLU A 23 6.59 4.72 -11.91
C GLU A 23 6.45 3.40 -11.14
N ILE A 24 6.64 3.45 -9.81
CA ILE A 24 6.54 2.28 -8.93
C ILE A 24 5.10 1.78 -8.92
N VAL A 25 4.12 2.67 -8.76
CA VAL A 25 2.69 2.36 -8.81
C VAL A 25 2.32 1.73 -10.15
N SER A 26 2.82 2.25 -11.27
CA SER A 26 2.57 1.68 -12.61
C SER A 26 3.11 0.26 -12.75
N ARG A 27 4.32 -0.01 -12.23
CA ARG A 27 4.88 -1.38 -12.20
C ARG A 27 4.08 -2.30 -11.28
N MET A 28 3.71 -1.83 -10.09
CA MET A 28 2.89 -2.59 -9.14
C MET A 28 1.54 -2.97 -9.75
N LYS A 29 0.87 -2.04 -10.46
CA LYS A 29 -0.37 -2.33 -11.18
C LYS A 29 -0.22 -3.42 -12.24
N LYS A 30 0.92 -3.46 -12.95
CA LYS A 30 1.22 -4.56 -13.88
C LYS A 30 1.32 -5.90 -13.15
N PHE A 31 2.03 -5.94 -12.02
CA PHE A 31 2.14 -7.17 -11.21
C PHE A 31 0.78 -7.63 -10.65
N VAL A 32 -0.08 -6.69 -10.23
CA VAL A 32 -1.46 -6.99 -9.81
C VAL A 32 -2.27 -7.56 -10.97
N LYS A 33 -2.18 -6.96 -12.16
CA LYS A 33 -2.88 -7.43 -13.37
C LYS A 33 -2.43 -8.82 -13.80
N GLU A 34 -1.12 -9.09 -13.72
CA GLU A 34 -0.52 -10.39 -14.04
C GLU A 34 -0.72 -11.43 -12.93
N ARG A 35 -1.24 -11.01 -11.75
CA ARG A 35 -1.34 -11.82 -10.52
C ARG A 35 -0.03 -12.51 -10.14
N ASN A 36 1.09 -11.93 -10.56
CA ASN A 36 2.42 -12.46 -10.33
C ASN A 36 3.27 -11.35 -9.72
N ILE A 37 3.48 -11.45 -8.41
CA ILE A 37 4.25 -10.47 -7.66
C ILE A 37 5.54 -11.11 -7.18
N PRO A 38 6.71 -10.54 -7.54
CA PRO A 38 7.97 -10.98 -6.99
C PRO A 38 8.07 -10.62 -5.50
N HIS A 39 9.06 -11.15 -4.79
CA HIS A 39 9.35 -10.69 -3.44
C HIS A 39 9.79 -9.21 -3.47
N LEU A 40 8.98 -8.33 -2.86
CA LEU A 40 9.22 -6.89 -2.80
C LEU A 40 9.77 -6.49 -1.43
N LEU A 41 10.82 -5.68 -1.43
CA LEU A 41 11.37 -5.06 -0.22
C LEU A 41 11.24 -3.54 -0.33
N PHE A 42 10.51 -2.93 0.61
CA PHE A 42 10.33 -1.48 0.68
C PHE A 42 11.33 -0.88 1.67
N VAL A 43 12.29 -0.09 1.18
CA VAL A 43 13.33 0.55 2.00
C VAL A 43 13.22 2.07 1.87
N GLY A 44 13.42 2.79 2.97
CA GLY A 44 13.50 4.26 2.97
C GLY A 44 13.26 4.88 4.36
N PRO A 45 13.31 6.20 4.47
CA PRO A 45 13.10 6.92 5.75
C PRO A 45 11.65 6.79 6.24
N ALA A 46 11.41 7.00 7.54
CA ALA A 46 10.07 6.96 8.12
C ALA A 46 9.16 8.03 7.49
N GLY A 47 7.86 7.76 7.37
CA GLY A 47 6.88 8.74 6.87
C GLY A 47 6.69 8.82 5.34
N VAL A 48 7.48 8.10 4.53
CA VAL A 48 7.34 8.10 3.05
C VAL A 48 6.25 7.16 2.51
N GLY A 49 5.41 6.58 3.38
CA GLY A 49 4.26 5.79 2.96
C GLY A 49 4.50 4.31 2.64
N LYS A 50 5.68 3.73 2.92
CA LYS A 50 5.98 2.30 2.65
C LYS A 50 4.91 1.32 3.15
N THR A 51 4.58 1.42 4.43
CA THR A 51 3.56 0.56 5.06
C THR A 51 2.19 0.76 4.40
N THR A 52 1.88 2.01 4.05
CA THR A 52 0.65 2.37 3.35
C THR A 52 0.59 1.77 1.94
N THR A 53 1.70 1.83 1.19
CA THR A 53 1.81 1.23 -0.14
C THR A 53 1.61 -0.28 -0.09
N ILE A 54 2.20 -0.96 0.90
CA ILE A 54 1.98 -2.41 1.09
C ILE A 54 0.51 -2.71 1.37
N LEU A 55 -0.14 -1.95 2.26
CA LEU A 55 -1.56 -2.14 2.58
C LEU A 55 -2.46 -1.91 1.36
N ALA A 56 -2.20 -0.86 0.58
CA ALA A 56 -2.93 -0.56 -0.65
C ALA A 56 -2.73 -1.67 -1.70
N LEU A 57 -1.48 -2.11 -1.91
CA LEU A 57 -1.16 -3.21 -2.83
C LEU A 57 -1.91 -4.49 -2.44
N SER A 58 -1.86 -4.87 -1.16
CA SER A 58 -2.50 -6.10 -0.69
C SER A 58 -4.02 -6.06 -0.81
N ARG A 59 -4.64 -4.89 -0.67
CA ARG A 59 -6.08 -4.70 -0.95
C ARG A 59 -6.41 -4.92 -2.41
N ASP A 60 -5.61 -4.36 -3.32
CA ASP A 60 -5.84 -4.52 -4.76
C ASP A 60 -5.65 -5.98 -5.23
N LEU A 61 -4.83 -6.77 -4.53
CA LEU A 61 -4.59 -8.20 -4.82
C LEU A 61 -5.60 -9.16 -4.21
N PHE A 62 -5.75 -9.08 -2.90
CA PHE A 62 -6.48 -10.06 -2.09
C PHE A 62 -7.89 -9.57 -1.74
N GLY A 63 -8.26 -8.35 -2.14
CA GLY A 63 -9.55 -7.75 -1.87
C GLY A 63 -9.82 -7.66 -0.35
N PRO A 64 -11.04 -7.94 0.12
CA PRO A 64 -11.41 -7.79 1.54
C PRO A 64 -10.61 -8.71 2.48
N SER A 65 -9.99 -9.78 1.97
CA SER A 65 -9.21 -10.73 2.75
C SER A 65 -7.74 -10.33 2.95
N TYR A 66 -7.32 -9.15 2.48
CA TYR A 66 -5.92 -8.69 2.54
C TYR A 66 -5.30 -8.71 3.94
N ARG A 67 -6.10 -8.49 5.00
CA ARG A 67 -5.60 -8.48 6.39
C ARG A 67 -4.99 -9.80 6.83
N ASN A 68 -5.38 -10.91 6.22
CA ASN A 68 -4.83 -12.23 6.53
C ASN A 68 -3.43 -12.43 5.92
N PHE A 69 -3.06 -11.62 4.92
CA PHE A 69 -1.82 -11.75 4.16
C PHE A 69 -0.82 -10.63 4.45
N VAL A 70 -1.22 -9.63 5.25
CA VAL A 70 -0.35 -8.50 5.63
C VAL A 70 -0.03 -8.60 7.10
N MET A 71 1.24 -8.86 7.40
CA MET A 71 1.79 -8.74 8.75
C MET A 71 2.49 -7.39 8.86
N SER A 72 1.89 -6.42 9.55
CA SER A 72 2.56 -5.19 9.94
C SER A 72 2.90 -5.26 11.42
N LEU A 73 4.19 -5.22 11.75
CA LEU A 73 4.64 -4.83 13.09
C LEU A 73 4.42 -3.32 13.20
N LEU A 74 3.30 -2.91 13.80
CA LEU A 74 3.13 -1.55 14.29
C LEU A 74 3.96 -1.36 15.55
#